data_AF-A0A3Q0J2V4-F1
#
_entry.id   AF-A0A3Q0J2V4-F1
#
_cell.length_a   1.000
_cell.length_b   1.000
_cell.length_c   1.000
_cell.angle_alpha   90.00
_cell.angle_beta   90.00
_cell.angle_gamma   90.00
#
_symmetry.space_group_name_H-M   'P 1'
#
loop_
_entity.id
_entity.type
_entity.pdbx_description
1 polymer ?
#
loop_
_entity_poly.entity_id
_entity_poly.type
_entity_poly.pdbx_seq_one_letter_code
_entity_poly.pdbx_strand_id
1 'polypeptide(L)'
;MSRALQVYPRDPVAMQAVDTLQYQLSCCGVQSSADWQFILQNSSDVITYPNSCCGAPVLRQGHYECARVWPNGCLDKLDSFQSSRHVT
;
A
#
# COMPACT_ATOMS: atom_id res chain seq x y z
N MET A 1 -7.87 -8.75 2.27
CA MET A 1 -7.11 -7.51 2.56
C MET A 1 -7.97 -6.39 3.15
N SER A 2 -9.22 -6.18 2.68
CA SER A 2 -10.09 -5.08 3.14
C SER A 2 -10.30 -4.99 4.66
N ARG A 3 -10.57 -6.12 5.35
CA ARG A 3 -10.70 -6.14 6.81
C ARG A 3 -9.39 -5.78 7.52
N ALA A 4 -8.25 -6.26 7.03
CA ALA A 4 -6.94 -5.95 7.60
C ALA A 4 -6.62 -4.46 7.46
N LEU A 5 -7.01 -3.83 6.34
CA LEU A 5 -6.86 -2.39 6.14
C LEU A 5 -7.67 -1.57 7.16
N GLN A 6 -8.89 -2.00 7.50
CA GLN A 6 -9.76 -1.29 8.47
C GLN A 6 -9.19 -1.26 9.89
N VAL A 7 -8.52 -2.35 10.31
CA VAL A 7 -7.90 -2.45 11.63
C VAL A 7 -6.42 -2.06 11.64
N TYR A 8 -5.87 -1.70 10.48
CA TYR A 8 -4.46 -1.42 10.26
C TYR A 8 -3.83 -0.49 11.32
N PRO A 9 -4.44 0.65 11.72
CA PRO A 9 -3.80 1.55 12.67
C PRO A 9 -3.75 1.01 14.11
N ARG A 10 -4.49 -0.07 14.41
CA ARG A 10 -4.74 -0.55 15.78
C ARG A 10 -4.29 -1.99 16.02
N ASP A 11 -3.97 -2.73 14.95
CA ASP A 11 -3.57 -4.14 15.03
C ASP A 11 -2.18 -4.31 14.37
N PRO A 12 -1.12 -4.59 15.17
CA PRO A 12 0.24 -4.77 14.66
C PRO A 12 0.38 -5.94 13.68
N VAL A 13 -0.42 -7.00 13.84
CA VAL A 13 -0.40 -8.16 12.93
C VAL A 13 -1.00 -7.77 11.59
N ALA A 14 -2.13 -7.05 11.62
CA ALA A 14 -2.72 -6.52 10.39
C ALA A 14 -1.80 -5.51 9.69
N MET A 15 -1.13 -4.65 10.46
CA MET A 15 -0.14 -3.69 9.95
C MET A 15 0.98 -4.41 9.19
N GLN A 16 1.65 -5.36 9.84
CA GLN A 16 2.74 -6.13 9.24
C GLN A 16 2.27 -6.90 8.00
N ALA A 17 1.10 -7.52 8.05
CA ALA A 17 0.55 -8.28 6.93
C ALA A 17 0.24 -7.37 5.72
N VAL A 18 -0.38 -6.22 5.94
CA VAL A 18 -0.67 -5.24 4.89
C VAL A 18 0.63 -4.69 4.30
N ASP A 19 1.59 -4.30 5.14
CA ASP A 19 2.87 -3.76 4.68
C ASP A 19 3.65 -4.76 3.83
N THR A 20 3.68 -6.02 4.26
CA THR A 20 4.34 -7.10 3.53
C THR A 20 3.68 -7.31 2.16
N LEU A 21 2.35 -7.37 2.10
CA LEU A 21 1.64 -7.55 0.84
C LEU A 21 1.86 -6.39 -0.13
N GLN A 22 1.75 -5.15 0.36
CA GLN A 22 1.94 -3.95 -0.47
C GLN A 22 3.35 -3.89 -1.07
N TYR A 23 4.37 -4.18 -0.25
CA TYR A 23 5.75 -4.19 -0.70
C TYR A 23 6.01 -5.31 -1.72
N GLN A 24 5.62 -6.56 -1.39
CA GLN A 24 5.92 -7.73 -2.22
C GLN A 24 5.19 -7.71 -3.56
N LEU A 25 3.97 -7.19 -3.61
CA LEU A 25 3.18 -7.09 -4.84
C LEU A 25 3.36 -5.76 -5.57
N SER A 26 4.13 -4.82 -5.02
CA SER A 26 4.32 -3.47 -5.58
C SER A 26 2.97 -2.78 -5.85
N CYS A 27 2.14 -2.74 -4.82
CA CYS A 27 0.79 -2.17 -4.82
C CYS A 27 0.55 -1.26 -3.62
N CYS A 28 -0.53 -0.46 -3.67
CA CYS A 28 -0.94 0.38 -2.55
C CYS A 28 -2.47 0.37 -2.40
N GLY A 29 -2.94 0.07 -1.19
CA GLY A 29 -4.36 -0.12 -0.89
C GLY A 29 -4.91 -1.43 -1.46
N VAL A 30 -6.22 -1.61 -1.38
CA VAL A 30 -6.92 -2.78 -1.92
C VAL A 30 -7.21 -2.57 -3.41
N GLN A 31 -7.88 -1.48 -3.74
CA GLN A 31 -8.22 -1.06 -5.10
C GLN A 31 -7.28 0.03 -5.60
N SER A 32 -6.90 0.97 -4.74
CA SER A 32 -5.92 2.01 -5.04
C SER A 32 -5.38 2.65 -3.77
N SER A 33 -4.37 3.51 -3.91
CA SER A 33 -3.84 4.29 -2.80
C SER A 33 -4.88 5.19 -2.11
N ALA A 34 -5.99 5.52 -2.79
CA ALA A 34 -7.08 6.29 -2.20
C ALA A 34 -7.80 5.58 -1.06
N ASP A 35 -7.69 4.25 -0.94
CA ASP A 35 -8.28 3.49 0.17
C ASP A 35 -7.74 3.94 1.54
N TRP A 36 -6.54 4.52 1.57
CA TRP A 36 -5.92 5.04 2.79
C TRP A 36 -6.58 6.32 3.33
N GLN A 37 -7.34 7.03 2.48
CA GLN A 37 -8.03 8.27 2.85
C GLN A 37 -8.93 8.07 4.08
N PHE A 38 -9.61 6.93 4.20
CA PHE A 38 -10.54 6.69 5.31
C PHE A 38 -9.89 6.00 6.52
N ILE A 39 -8.59 5.68 6.44
CA ILE A 39 -7.88 4.86 7.42
C ILE A 39 -6.83 5.67 8.19
N LEU A 40 -6.01 6.45 7.47
CA LEU A 40 -4.87 7.18 8.04
C LEU A 40 -4.96 8.70 7.89
N GLN A 41 -5.96 9.22 7.17
CA GLN A 41 -6.10 10.67 7.01
C GLN A 41 -6.47 11.32 8.34
N ASN A 42 -5.68 12.30 8.75
CA ASN A 42 -5.75 12.88 10.09
C ASN A 42 -6.32 14.31 10.14
N SER A 43 -6.71 14.92 9.00
CA SER A 43 -7.50 16.18 8.84
C SER A 43 -7.11 17.05 7.62
N SER A 44 -6.05 16.70 6.89
CA SER A 44 -5.63 17.44 5.69
C SER A 44 -6.19 16.83 4.41
N ASP A 45 -6.29 17.61 3.33
CA ASP A 45 -6.59 17.12 1.96
C ASP A 45 -5.52 16.18 1.39
N VAL A 46 -4.49 15.85 2.18
CA VAL A 46 -3.37 15.00 1.80
C VAL A 46 -3.59 13.57 2.32
N ILE A 47 -3.69 12.62 1.40
CA ILE A 47 -3.78 11.20 1.74
C ILE A 47 -2.45 10.74 2.33
N THR A 48 -2.49 10.23 3.54
CA THR A 48 -1.35 9.57 4.19
C THR A 48 -1.44 8.08 3.94
N TYR A 49 -0.34 7.46 3.51
CA TYR A 49 -0.24 6.01 3.29
C TYR A 49 1.06 5.47 3.91
N PRO A 50 1.15 4.17 4.19
CA PRO A 50 2.35 3.57 4.77
C PRO A 50 3.56 3.61 3.82
N ASN A 51 4.76 3.49 4.39
CA ASN A 51 6.00 3.42 3.60
C ASN A 51 6.03 2.25 2.60
N SER A 52 5.32 1.15 2.90
CA SER A 52 5.17 0.00 2.00
C SER A 52 4.46 0.33 0.68
N CYS A 53 3.71 1.43 0.62
CA CYS A 53 3.10 1.96 -0.61
C CYS A 53 4.11 2.65 -1.54
N CYS A 54 5.35 2.88 -1.11
CA CYS A 54 6.31 3.63 -1.89
C CYS A 54 7.09 2.76 -2.88
N GLY A 55 6.97 3.07 -4.17
CA GLY A 55 7.74 2.41 -5.23
C GLY A 55 9.01 3.13 -5.66
N ALA A 56 9.22 4.35 -5.18
CA ALA A 56 10.46 5.10 -5.40
C ALA A 56 10.77 5.96 -4.15
N PRO A 57 11.30 5.35 -3.08
CA PRO A 57 11.78 6.12 -1.94
C PRO A 57 13.01 6.94 -2.35
N VAL A 58 13.06 8.20 -1.92
CA VAL A 58 14.18 9.12 -2.16
C VAL A 58 14.64 9.71 -0.84
N LEU A 59 15.95 9.88 -0.67
CA LEU A 59 16.51 10.56 0.48
C LEU A 59 16.56 12.07 0.19
N ARG A 60 15.78 12.87 0.92
CA ARG A 60 15.83 14.33 0.87
C ARG A 60 16.14 14.87 2.25
N GLN A 61 17.17 15.71 2.34
CA GLN A 61 17.57 16.37 3.59
C GLN A 61 17.74 15.42 4.79
N GLY A 62 18.17 14.17 4.55
CA GLY A 62 18.35 13.16 5.60
C GLY A 62 17.10 12.35 5.96
N HIS A 63 15.96 12.60 5.32
CA HIS A 63 14.70 11.88 5.52
C HIS A 63 14.28 11.13 4.26
N TYR A 64 13.70 9.94 4.43
CA TYR A 64 13.11 9.19 3.32
C TYR A 64 11.75 9.76 2.99
N GLU A 65 11.60 10.25 1.77
CA GLU A 65 10.34 10.70 1.20
C GLU A 65 9.90 9.74 0.10
N CYS A 66 8.60 9.63 -0.11
CA CYS A 66 8.09 8.85 -1.21
C CYS A 66 7.94 9.70 -2.48
N ALA A 67 8.82 9.50 -3.47
CA ALA A 67 8.71 10.21 -4.74
C ALA A 67 7.59 9.67 -5.64
N ARG A 68 7.27 8.38 -5.53
CA ARG A 68 6.21 7.74 -6.32
C ARG A 68 5.53 6.62 -5.55
N VAL A 69 4.23 6.73 -5.40
CA VAL A 69 3.36 5.67 -4.85
C VAL A 69 3.12 4.60 -5.91
N TRP A 70 2.94 3.35 -5.49
CA TRP A 70 2.47 2.31 -6.39
C TRP A 70 1.10 2.67 -6.99
N PRO A 71 0.95 2.66 -8.33
CA PRO A 71 -0.25 3.17 -8.98
C PRO A 71 -1.47 2.24 -8.86
N ASN A 72 -1.24 0.95 -8.61
CA ASN A 72 -2.29 -0.07 -8.62
C ASN A 72 -2.58 -0.58 -7.19
N GLY A 73 -3.84 -0.96 -6.95
CA GLY A 73 -4.24 -1.69 -5.76
C GLY A 73 -3.75 -3.14 -5.76
N CYS A 74 -3.71 -3.74 -4.58
CA CYS A 74 -3.20 -5.09 -4.42
C CYS A 74 -4.13 -6.17 -5.00
N LEU A 75 -5.41 -5.88 -5.19
CA LEU A 75 -6.32 -6.81 -5.88
C LEU A 75 -5.90 -6.99 -7.34
N ASP A 76 -5.68 -5.89 -8.07
CA ASP A 76 -5.21 -5.91 -9.47
C ASP A 76 -3.86 -6.62 -9.63
N LYS A 77 -2.90 -6.34 -8.74
CA LYS A 77 -1.59 -7.00 -8.77
C LYS A 77 -1.68 -8.49 -8.48
N LEU A 78 -2.56 -8.91 -7.57
CA LEU A 78 -2.77 -10.31 -7.26
C LEU A 78 -3.40 -11.07 -8.43
N ASP A 79 -4.40 -10.48 -9.09
CA ASP A 79 -5.06 -11.09 -10.26
C ASP A 79 -4.08 -11.22 -11.45
N SER A 80 -3.28 -10.19 -11.68
CA SER A 80 -2.19 -10.21 -12.67
C SER A 80 -1.20 -11.33 -12.39
N PHE A 81 -0.79 -11.49 -11.13
CA PHE A 81 0.16 -12.53 -10.71
C PHE A 81 -0.39 -13.95 -10.89
N GLN A 82 -1.68 -14.17 -10.60
CA GLN A 82 -2.33 -15.47 -10.82
C GLN A 82 -2.47 -15.79 -12.32
N SER A 83 -2.81 -14.77 -13.12
CA SER A 83 -2.94 -14.91 -14.57
C SER A 83 -1.60 -15.23 -15.23
N SER A 84 -0.50 -14.63 -14.77
CA SER A 84 0.85 -14.95 -15.25
C SER A 84 1.30 -16.39 -14.95
N ARG A 85 0.75 -17.04 -13.92
CA ARG A 85 1.07 -18.44 -13.58
C ARG A 85 0.29 -19.48 -14.41
N HIS A 86 -0.73 -19.07 -15.15
CA HIS A 86 -1.50 -19.94 -16.05
C HIS A 86 -0.99 -19.90 -17.50
N VAL A 87 0.05 -19.10 -17.78
CA VAL A 87 0.69 -18.97 -19.11
C VAL A 87 2.06 -19.68 -19.15
N THR A 88 2.33 -20.57 -18.20
CA THR A 88 3.47 -21.52 -18.16
C THR A 88 2.95 -22.94 -18.11
#